data_AF-A0A8J8G2C8-F1
#
_entry.id   AF-A0A8J8G2C8-F1
#
_cell.length_a   1.000
_cell.length_b   1.000
_cell.length_c   1.000
_cell.angle_alpha   90.00
_cell.angle_beta   90.00
_cell.angle_gamma   90.00
#
_symmetry.space_group_name_H-M   'P 1'
#
loop_
_entity.id
_entity.type
_entity.pdbx_description
1 polymer ?
#
loop_
_entity_poly.entity_id
_entity_poly.type
_entity_poly.pdbx_seq_one_letter_code
_entity_poly.pdbx_strand_id
1 'polypeptide(L)'
;MNVQDSNFNLSGGPVITLNNAGVVDVNRKLEPEEIDLKTTYYTNESMYLVWLEKQVMSRGHRVFISNKVKHIFNYDVKTIEDVKRLILNGELGDRGNLAFRNFIKYLEENSIFKISIIQTFKAYIKGTTKNHVDDFVPETPRVLETMQLVYDNCDYEDYIIFRAVCESGARWTEVVKMVKEFDESKVEYHDNLALYDFNYKRGEKNIYYLYLHASTMKFISENLTVLRKKLIQKYSWCRGNSVRLKTGKDLLHMKYFRKYLRTKLAEFEANNENAEFIAGRSSSNGVGWTHYREKKLSTLREFGKVYDFYCTEIFDVVEKK
;
A
#
# COMPACT_ATOMS: atom_id res chain seq x y z
N MET A 1 39.61 -53.59 -18.02
CA MET A 1 39.96 -52.71 -16.89
C MET A 1 38.92 -51.61 -16.86
N ASN A 2 37.89 -51.80 -16.03
CA ASN A 2 36.79 -50.86 -15.86
C ASN A 2 37.16 -49.88 -14.74
N VAL A 3 37.03 -48.58 -15.03
CA VAL A 3 37.10 -47.54 -14.01
C VAL A 3 35.76 -47.48 -13.30
N GLN A 4 35.83 -47.46 -11.98
CA GLN A 4 34.73 -47.58 -11.03
C GLN A 4 33.95 -46.28 -10.90
N ASP A 5 32.63 -46.36 -11.00
CA ASP A 5 31.69 -45.48 -10.30
C ASP A 5 30.90 -46.36 -9.32
N SER A 6 31.14 -46.20 -8.03
CA SER A 6 30.24 -46.72 -7.00
C SER A 6 30.20 -45.73 -5.85
N ASN A 7 29.21 -44.84 -5.92
CA ASN A 7 28.89 -43.89 -4.87
C ASN A 7 28.39 -44.60 -3.62
N PHE A 8 28.96 -44.15 -2.50
CA PHE A 8 28.58 -44.46 -1.13
C PHE A 8 27.11 -44.09 -0.86
N ASN A 9 26.37 -45.04 -0.29
CA ASN A 9 25.00 -44.87 0.20
C ASN A 9 25.01 -44.34 1.63
N LEU A 10 24.58 -43.09 1.83
CA LEU A 10 24.08 -42.56 3.10
C LEU A 10 22.99 -41.52 2.80
N SER A 11 21.71 -41.89 3.02
CA SER A 11 20.67 -41.05 3.66
C SER A 11 19.27 -41.55 3.27
N GLY A 12 18.52 -42.06 4.25
CA GLY A 12 17.10 -42.34 4.12
C GLY A 12 16.29 -41.04 4.05
N GLY A 13 15.95 -40.62 2.83
CA GLY A 13 15.02 -39.53 2.54
C GLY A 13 14.08 -39.95 1.39
N PRO A 14 12.89 -39.35 1.26
CA PRO A 14 11.88 -39.79 0.32
C PRO A 14 12.30 -39.54 -1.14
N VAL A 15 12.09 -40.56 -1.97
CA VAL A 15 12.38 -40.56 -3.40
C VAL A 15 11.40 -39.66 -4.16
N ILE A 16 11.93 -38.66 -4.86
CA ILE A 16 11.21 -37.78 -5.78
C ILE A 16 11.38 -38.35 -7.19
N THR A 17 10.30 -38.82 -7.81
CA THR A 17 10.31 -39.16 -9.23
C THR A 17 9.86 -37.98 -10.07
N LEU A 18 10.80 -37.44 -10.86
CA LEU A 18 10.58 -36.44 -11.89
C LEU A 18 10.19 -37.16 -13.19
N ASN A 19 9.14 -36.69 -13.88
CA ASN A 19 8.88 -37.08 -15.26
C ASN A 19 9.62 -36.13 -16.21
N ASN A 20 10.09 -36.65 -17.35
CA ASN A 20 11.03 -36.04 -18.32
C ASN A 20 10.57 -34.74 -19.03
N ALA A 21 9.57 -34.03 -18.53
CA ALA A 21 9.06 -32.79 -19.12
C ALA A 21 8.88 -31.62 -18.12
N GLY A 22 9.23 -31.77 -16.84
CA GLY A 22 9.18 -30.65 -15.88
C GLY A 22 7.78 -30.09 -15.58
N VAL A 23 6.70 -30.80 -15.98
CA VAL A 23 5.32 -30.45 -15.66
C VAL A 23 4.90 -31.19 -14.40
N VAL A 24 4.45 -30.44 -13.39
CA VAL A 24 3.74 -31.00 -12.23
C VAL A 24 2.43 -31.59 -12.75
N ASP A 25 2.26 -32.91 -12.67
CA ASP A 25 1.02 -33.56 -13.04
C ASP A 25 -0.09 -33.19 -12.04
N VAL A 26 -0.96 -32.28 -12.46
CA VAL A 26 -2.08 -31.76 -11.68
C VAL A 26 -3.24 -32.77 -11.57
N ASN A 27 -3.12 -33.96 -12.19
CA ASN A 27 -4.17 -34.97 -12.26
C ASN A 27 -4.00 -36.14 -11.28
N ARG A 28 -3.00 -36.10 -10.38
CA ARG A 28 -2.92 -37.10 -9.31
C ARG A 28 -4.10 -36.89 -8.36
N LYS A 29 -5.12 -37.76 -8.43
CA LYS A 29 -6.19 -37.87 -7.43
C LYS A 29 -5.53 -38.06 -6.06
N LEU A 30 -5.51 -37.00 -5.28
CA LEU A 30 -5.24 -37.10 -3.85
C LEU A 30 -6.41 -37.89 -3.26
N GLU A 31 -6.11 -38.96 -2.52
CA GLU A 31 -7.11 -39.61 -1.67
C GLU A 31 -7.77 -38.52 -0.82
N PRO A 32 -9.10 -38.42 -0.78
CA PRO A 32 -9.78 -37.34 -0.09
C PRO A 32 -9.62 -37.60 1.41
N GLU A 33 -8.59 -37.02 2.03
CA GLU A 33 -8.82 -36.51 3.37
C GLU A 33 -10.08 -35.64 3.27
N GLU A 34 -11.09 -35.90 4.11
CA GLU A 34 -12.29 -35.08 4.21
C GLU A 34 -11.88 -33.68 4.68
N ILE A 35 -11.38 -32.88 3.75
CA ILE A 35 -11.05 -31.49 3.99
C ILE A 35 -12.38 -30.76 4.01
N ASP A 36 -12.77 -30.30 5.20
CA ASP A 36 -13.83 -29.33 5.39
C ASP A 36 -13.21 -27.98 5.78
N LEU A 37 -12.90 -27.17 4.77
CA LEU A 37 -12.34 -25.84 4.96
C LEU A 37 -13.25 -24.90 5.76
N LYS A 38 -14.57 -25.04 5.61
CA LYS A 38 -15.54 -24.20 6.28
C LYS A 38 -15.52 -24.47 7.78
N THR A 39 -15.63 -25.74 8.16
CA THR A 39 -15.51 -26.16 9.56
C THR A 39 -14.14 -25.81 10.13
N THR A 40 -13.07 -26.00 9.34
CA THR A 40 -11.71 -25.60 9.73
C THR A 40 -11.62 -24.10 10.02
N TYR A 41 -12.18 -23.25 9.15
CA TYR A 41 -12.19 -21.80 9.35
C TYR A 41 -12.93 -21.41 10.62
N TYR A 42 -14.18 -21.87 10.81
CA TYR A 42 -14.97 -21.47 11.98
C TYR A 42 -14.38 -22.00 13.29
N THR A 43 -13.79 -23.20 13.29
CA THR A 43 -13.07 -23.75 14.46
C THR A 43 -11.84 -22.92 14.81
N ASN A 44 -11.19 -22.32 13.81
CA ASN A 44 -9.96 -21.55 13.98
C ASN A 44 -10.17 -20.03 13.89
N GLU A 45 -11.40 -19.51 13.80
CA GLU A 45 -11.67 -18.09 13.48
C GLU A 45 -10.96 -17.16 14.49
N SER A 46 -11.11 -17.44 15.79
CA SER A 46 -10.48 -16.66 16.85
C SER A 46 -8.96 -16.65 16.76
N MET A 47 -8.34 -17.81 16.51
CA MET A 47 -6.89 -17.95 16.40
C MET A 47 -6.35 -17.30 15.12
N TYR A 48 -7.09 -17.40 14.02
CA TYR A 48 -6.80 -16.71 12.78
C TYR A 48 -6.84 -15.17 12.95
N LEU A 49 -7.83 -14.65 13.68
CA LEU A 49 -7.91 -13.22 13.98
C LEU A 49 -6.73 -12.74 14.85
N VAL A 50 -6.34 -13.52 15.87
CA VAL A 50 -5.13 -13.24 16.67
C VAL A 50 -3.88 -13.28 15.82
N TRP A 51 -3.76 -14.25 14.91
CA TRP A 51 -2.65 -14.34 13.98
C TRP A 51 -2.59 -13.13 13.03
N LEU A 52 -3.74 -12.68 12.51
CA LEU A 52 -3.84 -11.49 11.65
C LEU A 52 -3.37 -10.21 12.39
N GLU A 53 -3.70 -10.06 13.67
CA GLU A 53 -3.25 -8.90 14.47
C GLU A 53 -1.73 -8.82 14.61
N LYS A 54 -1.03 -9.96 14.56
CA LYS A 54 0.44 -10.03 14.61
C LYS A 54 1.11 -9.68 13.27
N GLN A 55 0.36 -9.66 12.17
CA GLN A 55 0.92 -9.38 10.85
C GLN A 55 1.18 -7.88 10.65
N VAL A 56 2.24 -7.56 9.91
CA VAL A 56 2.63 -6.18 9.56
C VAL A 56 1.68 -5.60 8.49
N MET A 57 0.46 -5.29 8.89
CA MET A 57 -0.56 -4.68 8.03
C MET A 57 -1.40 -3.65 8.79
N SER A 58 -2.12 -2.77 8.07
CA SER A 58 -2.97 -1.77 8.71
C SER A 58 -4.24 -2.41 9.29
N ARG A 59 -4.80 -1.84 10.36
CA ARG A 59 -6.07 -2.30 10.95
C ARG A 59 -7.20 -2.43 9.93
N GLY A 60 -7.34 -1.45 9.03
CA GLY A 60 -8.35 -1.49 7.98
C GLY A 60 -8.12 -2.63 6.99
N HIS A 61 -6.86 -2.96 6.68
CA HIS A 61 -6.53 -4.10 5.83
C HIS A 61 -6.85 -5.43 6.53
N ARG A 62 -6.59 -5.55 7.84
CA ARG A 62 -6.97 -6.73 8.64
C ARG A 62 -8.47 -7.00 8.59
N VAL A 63 -9.27 -5.97 8.90
CA VAL A 63 -10.73 -6.06 8.87
C VAL A 63 -11.24 -6.42 7.48
N PHE A 64 -10.64 -5.84 6.44
CA PHE A 64 -10.98 -6.17 5.06
C PHE A 64 -10.69 -7.65 4.74
N ILE A 65 -9.49 -8.14 5.09
CA ILE A 65 -9.09 -9.54 4.86
C ILE A 65 -9.99 -10.49 5.65
N SER A 66 -10.22 -10.24 6.94
CA SER A 66 -11.07 -11.09 7.79
C SER A 66 -12.50 -11.18 7.25
N ASN A 67 -13.09 -10.04 6.89
CA ASN A 67 -14.45 -10.01 6.34
C ASN A 67 -14.54 -10.71 4.98
N LYS A 68 -13.50 -10.60 4.15
CA LYS A 68 -13.45 -11.30 2.87
C LYS A 68 -13.31 -12.81 3.03
N VAL A 69 -12.43 -13.29 3.92
CA VAL A 69 -12.34 -14.73 4.21
C VAL A 69 -13.66 -15.26 4.77
N LYS A 70 -14.27 -14.56 5.72
CA LYS A 70 -15.60 -14.92 6.26
C LYS A 70 -16.65 -15.03 5.17
N HIS A 71 -16.68 -14.06 4.25
CA HIS A 71 -17.60 -14.08 3.13
C HIS A 71 -17.37 -15.26 2.18
N ILE A 72 -16.12 -15.67 1.95
CA ILE A 72 -15.81 -16.88 1.16
C ILE A 72 -16.43 -18.12 1.80
N PHE A 73 -16.33 -18.28 3.13
CA PHE A 73 -16.90 -19.41 3.85
C PHE A 73 -18.41 -19.30 4.15
N ASN A 74 -19.04 -18.20 3.75
CA ASN A 74 -20.50 -18.15 3.63
C ASN A 74 -20.99 -18.89 2.38
N TYR A 75 -20.16 -18.97 1.33
CA TYR A 75 -20.35 -19.98 0.28
C TYR A 75 -19.98 -21.34 0.88
N ASP A 76 -20.65 -22.42 0.51
CA ASP A 76 -20.41 -23.76 1.08
C ASP A 76 -19.10 -24.39 0.55
N VAL A 77 -17.98 -23.70 0.80
CA VAL A 77 -16.63 -24.06 0.36
C VAL A 77 -16.05 -25.04 1.35
N LYS A 78 -16.15 -26.33 1.03
CA LYS A 78 -15.65 -27.40 1.88
C LYS A 78 -14.35 -27.95 1.35
N THR A 79 -14.30 -28.23 0.05
CA THR A 79 -13.23 -29.02 -0.57
C THR A 79 -12.22 -28.20 -1.37
N ILE A 80 -11.12 -28.83 -1.76
CA ILE A 80 -10.16 -28.28 -2.74
C ILE A 80 -10.86 -27.97 -4.08
N GLU A 81 -11.79 -28.83 -4.52
CA GLU A 81 -12.48 -28.65 -5.80
C GLU A 81 -13.45 -27.46 -5.74
N ASP A 82 -14.07 -27.20 -4.59
CA ASP A 82 -14.88 -25.99 -4.40
C ASP A 82 -14.05 -24.71 -4.55
N VAL A 83 -12.86 -24.69 -3.93
CA VAL A 83 -11.92 -23.57 -4.07
C VAL A 83 -11.49 -23.39 -5.51
N LYS A 84 -11.13 -24.49 -6.18
CA LYS A 84 -10.74 -24.47 -7.59
C LYS A 84 -11.86 -23.93 -8.48
N ARG A 85 -13.11 -24.37 -8.27
CA ARG A 85 -14.30 -23.85 -8.97
C ARG A 85 -14.42 -22.34 -8.78
N LEU A 86 -14.38 -21.87 -7.53
CA LEU A 86 -14.53 -20.44 -7.23
C LEU A 86 -13.42 -19.58 -7.86
N ILE A 87 -12.18 -20.09 -7.91
CA ILE A 87 -11.04 -19.41 -8.53
C ILE A 87 -11.18 -19.38 -10.05
N LEU A 88 -11.46 -20.53 -10.68
CA LEU A 88 -11.56 -20.65 -12.14
C LEU A 88 -12.74 -19.88 -12.72
N ASN A 89 -13.87 -19.87 -12.01
CA ASN A 89 -15.05 -19.10 -12.40
C ASN A 89 -14.92 -17.60 -12.11
N GLY A 90 -13.83 -17.16 -11.45
CA GLY A 90 -13.60 -15.76 -11.09
C GLY A 90 -14.50 -15.24 -9.95
N GLU A 91 -15.23 -16.14 -9.27
CA GLU A 91 -16.22 -15.79 -8.23
C GLU A 91 -15.58 -15.12 -7.00
N LEU A 92 -14.30 -15.40 -6.72
CA LEU A 92 -13.57 -14.74 -5.64
C LEU A 92 -13.08 -13.32 -6.00
N GLY A 93 -12.78 -13.08 -7.29
CA GLY A 93 -12.00 -11.93 -7.75
C GLY A 93 -10.62 -11.78 -7.06
N ASP A 94 -9.85 -10.74 -7.43
CA ASP A 94 -8.51 -10.51 -6.89
C ASP A 94 -8.48 -10.34 -5.37
N ARG A 95 -9.51 -9.66 -4.84
CA ARG A 95 -9.66 -9.36 -3.43
C ARG A 95 -9.99 -10.59 -2.59
N GLY A 96 -10.86 -11.47 -3.10
CA GLY A 96 -11.14 -12.76 -2.47
C GLY A 96 -9.93 -13.67 -2.52
N ASN A 97 -9.24 -13.73 -3.67
CA ASN A 97 -8.00 -14.50 -3.82
C ASN A 97 -6.90 -14.05 -2.84
N LEU A 98 -6.72 -12.74 -2.64
CA LEU A 98 -5.77 -12.19 -1.65
C LEU A 98 -6.13 -12.61 -0.22
N ALA A 99 -7.41 -12.52 0.14
CA ALA A 99 -7.89 -12.88 1.46
C ALA A 99 -7.73 -14.39 1.71
N PHE A 100 -8.11 -15.21 0.73
CA PHE A 100 -7.96 -16.66 0.80
C PHE A 100 -6.50 -17.09 0.89
N ARG A 101 -5.59 -16.46 0.12
CA ARG A 101 -4.14 -16.67 0.23
C ARG A 101 -3.61 -16.42 1.64
N ASN A 102 -4.08 -15.36 2.30
CA ASN A 102 -3.71 -15.07 3.69
C ASN A 102 -4.19 -16.16 4.66
N PHE A 103 -5.40 -16.68 4.45
CA PHE A 103 -5.91 -17.79 5.25
C PHE A 103 -5.10 -19.08 5.04
N ILE A 104 -4.78 -19.44 3.78
CA ILE A 104 -3.91 -20.60 3.49
C ILE A 104 -2.53 -20.45 4.15
N LYS A 105 -1.96 -19.23 4.16
CA LYS A 105 -0.71 -18.95 4.86
C LYS A 105 -0.84 -19.18 6.38
N TYR A 106 -1.95 -18.77 6.99
CA TYR A 106 -2.23 -19.09 8.39
C TYR A 106 -2.27 -20.60 8.65
N LEU A 107 -2.97 -21.36 7.80
CA LEU A 107 -3.07 -22.82 7.93
C LEU A 107 -1.70 -23.49 7.82
N GLU A 108 -0.83 -22.99 6.93
CA GLU A 108 0.55 -23.45 6.77
C GLU A 108 1.41 -23.16 7.99
N GLU A 109 1.45 -21.91 8.46
CA GLU A 109 2.30 -21.50 9.59
C GLU A 109 1.91 -22.20 10.90
N ASN A 110 0.64 -22.57 11.05
CA ASN A 110 0.12 -23.27 12.23
C ASN A 110 0.00 -24.79 12.01
N SER A 111 0.50 -25.31 10.88
CA SER A 111 0.50 -26.75 10.56
C SER A 111 -0.89 -27.41 10.68
N ILE A 112 -1.96 -26.67 10.35
CA ILE A 112 -3.34 -27.18 10.43
C ILE A 112 -3.60 -28.25 9.36
N PHE A 113 -2.95 -28.12 8.20
CA PHE A 113 -2.97 -29.14 7.16
C PHE A 113 -1.56 -29.59 6.79
N LYS A 114 -1.48 -30.78 6.19
CA LYS A 114 -0.26 -31.28 5.55
C LYS A 114 0.22 -30.32 4.48
N ILE A 115 1.54 -30.19 4.36
CA ILE A 115 2.17 -29.29 3.38
C ILE A 115 1.75 -29.58 1.94
N SER A 116 1.48 -30.84 1.59
CA SER A 116 1.00 -31.25 0.27
C SER A 116 -0.35 -30.62 -0.09
N ILE A 117 -1.28 -30.59 0.87
CA ILE A 117 -2.60 -29.94 0.71
C ILE A 117 -2.44 -28.42 0.54
N ILE A 118 -1.59 -27.80 1.36
CA ILE A 118 -1.28 -26.37 1.27
C ILE A 118 -0.70 -26.01 -0.11
N GLN A 119 0.22 -26.82 -0.62
CA GLN A 119 0.80 -26.62 -1.95
C GLN A 119 -0.24 -26.69 -3.06
N THR A 120 -1.19 -27.63 -2.97
CA THR A 120 -2.33 -27.71 -3.89
C THR A 120 -3.16 -26.42 -3.88
N PHE A 121 -3.51 -25.89 -2.69
CA PHE A 121 -4.22 -24.61 -2.60
C PHE A 121 -3.43 -23.45 -3.23
N LYS A 122 -2.13 -23.34 -2.92
CA LYS A 122 -1.27 -22.28 -3.45
C LYS A 122 -1.16 -22.31 -4.97
N ALA A 123 -1.12 -23.49 -5.58
CA ALA A 123 -1.05 -23.65 -7.03
C ALA A 123 -2.26 -23.00 -7.73
N TYR A 124 -3.47 -23.25 -7.23
CA TYR A 124 -4.69 -22.66 -7.81
C TYR A 124 -4.79 -21.15 -7.59
N ILE A 125 -4.40 -20.65 -6.42
CA ILE A 125 -4.46 -19.22 -6.09
C ILE A 125 -3.46 -18.37 -6.91
N LYS A 126 -2.38 -18.97 -7.43
CA LYS A 126 -1.34 -18.24 -8.17
C LYS A 126 -1.80 -17.81 -9.58
N GLY A 127 -2.80 -18.47 -10.16
CA GLY A 127 -3.21 -18.29 -11.56
C GLY A 127 -4.05 -17.05 -11.89
N THR A 128 -4.44 -16.22 -10.92
CA THR A 128 -5.53 -15.24 -11.11
C THR A 128 -5.14 -13.77 -11.06
N THR A 129 -3.92 -13.39 -10.71
CA THR A 129 -3.56 -11.96 -10.59
C THR A 129 -3.30 -11.34 -11.97
N LYS A 130 -4.33 -10.75 -12.59
CA LYS A 130 -4.11 -9.73 -13.61
C LYS A 130 -3.64 -8.48 -12.88
N ASN A 131 -2.35 -8.18 -12.93
CA ASN A 131 -1.83 -6.91 -12.42
C ASN A 131 -2.33 -5.79 -13.33
N HIS A 132 -3.51 -5.23 -13.07
CA HIS A 132 -3.92 -4.00 -13.70
C HIS A 132 -3.00 -2.88 -13.19
N VAL A 133 -2.07 -2.46 -14.05
CA VAL A 133 -1.20 -1.32 -13.79
C VAL A 133 -2.04 -0.07 -13.99
N ASP A 134 -2.36 0.61 -12.90
CA ASP A 134 -2.98 1.93 -12.92
C ASP A 134 -1.93 2.94 -13.40
N ASP A 135 -2.00 3.31 -14.67
CA ASP A 135 -1.12 4.23 -15.39
C ASP A 135 -1.61 5.69 -15.39
N PHE A 136 -2.85 5.93 -14.96
CA PHE A 136 -3.45 7.27 -14.97
C PHE A 136 -2.64 8.27 -14.15
N VAL A 137 -2.32 9.41 -14.77
CA VAL A 137 -1.73 10.60 -14.16
C VAL A 137 -2.64 11.78 -14.48
N PRO A 138 -3.07 12.58 -13.48
CA PRO A 138 -3.94 13.72 -13.72
C PRO A 138 -3.18 14.87 -14.38
N GLU A 139 -3.86 15.64 -15.21
CA GLU A 139 -3.35 16.91 -15.74
C GLU A 139 -3.52 18.05 -14.72
N THR A 140 -2.75 19.14 -14.88
CA THR A 140 -2.82 20.32 -14.01
C THR A 140 -4.24 20.88 -13.84
N PRO A 141 -5.06 21.05 -14.90
CA PRO A 141 -6.42 21.58 -14.74
C PRO A 141 -7.28 20.71 -13.81
N ARG A 142 -7.11 19.39 -13.84
CA ARG A 142 -7.86 18.46 -12.98
C ARG A 142 -7.42 18.53 -11.52
N VAL A 143 -6.12 18.74 -11.28
CA VAL A 143 -5.58 18.99 -9.94
C VAL A 143 -6.10 20.30 -9.38
N LEU A 144 -6.03 21.38 -10.18
CA LEU A 144 -6.54 22.70 -9.83
C LEU A 144 -8.04 22.66 -9.52
N GLU A 145 -8.85 22.06 -10.39
CA GLU A 145 -10.29 21.88 -10.17
C GLU A 145 -10.56 21.15 -8.85
N THR A 146 -9.80 20.08 -8.56
CA THR A 146 -9.98 19.33 -7.31
C THR A 146 -9.64 20.19 -6.10
N MET A 147 -8.54 20.94 -6.14
CA MET A 147 -8.14 21.83 -5.04
C MET A 147 -9.18 22.95 -4.82
N GLN A 148 -9.71 23.52 -5.90
CA GLN A 148 -10.78 24.52 -5.84
C GLN A 148 -12.05 23.92 -5.22
N LEU A 149 -12.47 22.73 -5.66
CA LEU A 149 -13.66 22.09 -5.12
C LEU A 149 -13.54 21.81 -3.62
N VAL A 150 -12.35 21.43 -3.15
CA VAL A 150 -12.11 21.25 -1.71
C VAL A 150 -12.15 22.59 -0.98
N TYR A 151 -11.51 23.63 -1.53
CA TYR A 151 -11.52 24.97 -0.95
C TYR A 151 -12.95 25.54 -0.82
N ASP A 152 -13.77 25.41 -1.87
CA ASP A 152 -15.12 25.98 -1.92
C ASP A 152 -16.14 25.22 -1.07
N ASN A 153 -15.94 23.91 -0.85
CA ASN A 153 -16.97 23.01 -0.30
C ASN A 153 -16.58 22.31 1.01
N CYS A 154 -15.34 22.48 1.47
CA CYS A 154 -14.86 21.91 2.72
C CYS A 154 -14.34 23.01 3.66
N ASP A 155 -14.09 22.64 4.91
CA ASP A 155 -13.49 23.59 5.85
C ASP A 155 -12.03 23.85 5.45
N TYR A 156 -11.49 25.03 5.79
CA TYR A 156 -10.13 25.41 5.41
C TYR A 156 -9.07 24.41 5.93
N GLU A 157 -9.29 23.79 7.09
CA GLU A 157 -8.42 22.74 7.61
C GLU A 157 -8.39 21.50 6.71
N ASP A 158 -9.52 21.13 6.10
CA ASP A 158 -9.57 20.02 5.15
C ASP A 158 -8.75 20.37 3.90
N TYR A 159 -8.91 21.60 3.40
CA TYR A 159 -8.11 22.13 2.29
C TYR A 159 -6.61 22.07 2.59
N ILE A 160 -6.17 22.50 3.78
CA ILE A 160 -4.75 22.45 4.16
C ILE A 160 -4.21 21.03 4.19
N ILE A 161 -4.99 20.03 4.62
CA ILE A 161 -4.53 18.64 4.56
C ILE A 161 -4.44 18.12 3.11
N PHE A 162 -5.39 18.49 2.24
CA PHE A 162 -5.31 18.18 0.80
C PHE A 162 -4.09 18.83 0.17
N ARG A 163 -3.84 20.10 0.47
CA ARG A 163 -2.66 20.86 0.04
C ARG A 163 -1.38 20.17 0.51
N ALA A 164 -1.30 19.74 1.76
CA ALA A 164 -0.14 19.01 2.27
C ALA A 164 0.10 17.67 1.56
N VAL A 165 -0.96 16.93 1.19
CA VAL A 165 -0.84 15.71 0.36
C VAL A 165 -0.35 16.04 -1.05
N CYS A 166 -0.84 17.14 -1.63
CA CYS A 166 -0.46 17.61 -2.97
C CYS A 166 1.02 18.02 -3.03
N GLU A 167 1.44 18.88 -2.10
CA GLU A 167 2.81 19.39 -1.99
C GLU A 167 3.81 18.26 -1.72
N SER A 168 3.56 17.43 -0.70
CA SER A 168 4.54 16.43 -0.27
C SER A 168 4.52 15.14 -1.09
N GLY A 169 3.43 14.85 -1.82
CA GLY A 169 3.19 13.55 -2.44
C GLY A 169 3.14 12.39 -1.45
N ALA A 170 3.03 12.67 -0.15
CA ALA A 170 2.89 11.66 0.87
C ALA A 170 1.53 10.97 0.78
N ARG A 171 1.45 9.74 1.27
CA ARG A 171 0.16 9.06 1.36
C ARG A 171 -0.69 9.81 2.38
N TRP A 172 -2.00 9.86 2.15
CA TRP A 172 -2.96 10.42 3.13
C TRP A 172 -2.68 9.98 4.57
N THR A 173 -2.44 8.67 4.77
CA THR A 173 -2.15 8.12 6.11
C THR A 173 -0.87 8.63 6.75
N GLU A 174 0.11 9.05 5.94
CA GLU A 174 1.39 9.61 6.38
C GLU A 174 1.19 11.05 6.85
N VAL A 175 0.50 11.89 6.06
CA VAL A 175 0.13 13.25 6.47
C VAL A 175 -0.72 13.24 7.74
N VAL A 176 -1.74 12.37 7.82
CA VAL A 176 -2.56 12.21 9.04
C VAL A 176 -1.72 11.82 10.25
N LYS A 177 -0.73 10.94 10.07
CA LYS A 177 0.16 10.53 11.16
C LYS A 177 1.05 11.70 11.58
N MET A 178 1.64 12.43 10.63
CA MET A 178 2.42 13.63 10.93
C MET A 178 1.62 14.63 11.77
N VAL A 179 0.38 14.95 11.42
CA VAL A 179 -0.44 15.91 12.19
C VAL A 179 -0.76 15.40 13.61
N LYS A 180 -1.02 14.09 13.75
CA LYS A 180 -1.30 13.47 15.06
C LYS A 180 -0.09 13.48 15.99
N GLU A 181 1.09 13.24 15.43
CA GLU A 181 2.35 13.08 16.16
C GLU A 181 3.30 14.26 15.92
N PHE A 182 2.74 15.40 15.52
CA PHE A 182 3.50 16.58 15.15
C PHE A 182 4.38 17.05 16.30
N ASP A 183 5.64 17.31 15.96
CA ASP A 183 6.68 17.80 16.85
C ASP A 183 7.43 18.94 16.14
N GLU A 184 7.28 20.16 16.65
CA GLU A 184 7.88 21.37 16.08
C GLU A 184 9.41 21.27 15.99
N SER A 185 10.05 20.51 16.89
CA SER A 185 11.52 20.34 16.89
C SER A 185 12.04 19.59 15.65
N LYS A 186 11.15 18.96 14.88
CA LYS A 186 11.45 18.23 13.65
C LYS A 186 11.22 19.06 12.38
N VAL A 187 10.82 20.32 12.54
CA VAL A 187 10.57 21.23 11.42
C VAL A 187 11.83 22.04 11.12
N GLU A 188 12.21 22.06 9.85
CA GLU A 188 13.27 22.92 9.34
C GLU A 188 12.72 23.83 8.25
N TYR A 189 12.88 25.13 8.44
CA TYR A 189 12.44 26.15 7.49
C TYR A 189 13.59 26.59 6.59
N HIS A 190 13.32 26.65 5.30
CA HIS A 190 14.25 27.07 4.26
C HIS A 190 13.51 28.01 3.29
N ASP A 191 13.64 29.32 3.51
CA ASP A 191 12.88 30.35 2.79
C ASP A 191 11.37 30.04 2.82
N ASN A 192 10.75 29.76 1.67
CA ASN A 192 9.33 29.45 1.58
C ASN A 192 9.01 27.95 1.70
N LEU A 193 10.01 27.11 1.97
CA LEU A 193 9.89 25.67 2.14
C LEU A 193 10.02 25.27 3.61
N ALA A 194 9.32 24.21 3.97
CA ALA A 194 9.47 23.53 5.24
C ALA A 194 9.68 22.04 5.04
N LEU A 195 10.60 21.47 5.82
CA LEU A 195 10.90 20.05 5.86
C LEU A 195 10.51 19.55 7.24
N TYR A 196 9.73 18.48 7.28
CA TYR A 196 9.47 17.75 8.52
C TYR A 196 10.24 16.45 8.51
N ASP A 197 11.16 16.28 9.46
CA ASP A 197 11.83 15.00 9.71
C ASP A 197 10.82 13.98 10.23
N PHE A 198 10.38 13.08 9.35
CA PHE A 198 9.31 12.13 9.66
C PHE A 198 9.83 10.74 10.02
N ASN A 199 10.93 10.31 9.38
CA ASN A 199 11.61 9.03 9.63
C ASN A 199 10.65 7.84 9.88
N TYR A 200 9.60 7.73 9.05
CA TYR A 200 8.51 6.79 9.26
C TYR A 200 8.60 5.59 8.33
N LYS A 201 8.60 4.40 8.93
CA LYS A 201 8.63 3.10 8.27
C LYS A 201 7.33 2.34 8.50
N ARG A 202 6.70 1.90 7.41
CA ARG A 202 5.52 1.02 7.41
C ARG A 202 5.74 -0.16 6.47
N GLY A 203 6.19 -1.29 7.03
CA GLY A 203 6.62 -2.43 6.24
C GLY A 203 7.83 -2.05 5.37
N GLU A 204 7.72 -2.25 4.06
CA GLU A 204 8.74 -1.86 3.07
C GLU A 204 8.63 -0.39 2.64
N LYS A 205 7.54 0.30 3.01
CA LYS A 205 7.28 1.70 2.63
C LYS A 205 7.89 2.63 3.65
N ASN A 206 8.85 3.44 3.20
CA ASN A 206 9.55 4.41 4.04
C ASN A 206 9.28 5.82 3.52
N ILE A 207 9.14 6.76 4.45
CA ILE A 207 9.13 8.19 4.17
C ILE A 207 10.02 8.87 5.20
N TYR A 208 10.99 9.62 4.70
CA TYR A 208 12.05 10.21 5.49
C TYR A 208 11.71 11.65 5.87
N TYR A 209 11.35 12.45 4.87
CA TYR A 209 10.95 13.84 5.05
C TYR A 209 9.60 14.09 4.37
N LEU A 210 8.87 15.06 4.91
CA LEU A 210 7.75 15.70 4.21
C LEU A 210 8.19 17.09 3.78
N TYR A 211 8.07 17.38 2.49
CA TYR A 211 8.34 18.69 1.91
C TYR A 211 7.01 19.43 1.76
N LEU A 212 6.90 20.60 2.38
CA LEU A 212 5.70 21.43 2.36
C LEU A 212 6.06 22.89 2.13
N HIS A 213 5.08 23.69 1.76
CA HIS A 213 5.19 25.14 1.84
C HIS A 213 5.31 25.57 3.32
N ALA A 214 6.13 26.59 3.60
CA ALA A 214 6.33 27.11 4.95
C ALA A 214 5.01 27.55 5.61
N SER A 215 4.14 28.25 4.87
CA SER A 215 2.78 28.59 5.34
C SER A 215 1.90 27.38 5.62
N THR A 216 1.93 26.33 4.79
CA THR A 216 1.20 25.07 5.04
C THR A 216 1.67 24.44 6.35
N MET A 217 2.98 24.35 6.55
CA MET A 217 3.57 23.81 7.78
C MET A 217 3.19 24.64 9.00
N LYS A 218 3.34 25.98 8.89
CA LYS A 218 3.02 26.91 9.97
C LYS A 218 1.54 26.83 10.36
N PHE A 219 0.64 26.80 9.38
CA PHE A 219 -0.78 26.62 9.65
C PHE A 219 -1.04 25.31 10.40
N ILE A 220 -0.40 24.21 9.98
CA ILE A 220 -0.54 22.91 10.65
C ILE A 220 -0.08 23.00 12.11
N SER A 221 1.09 23.59 12.36
CA SER A 221 1.65 23.76 13.71
C SER A 221 0.74 24.61 14.61
N GLU A 222 0.25 25.73 14.11
CA GLU A 222 -0.60 26.67 14.86
C GLU A 222 -2.01 26.11 15.13
N ASN A 223 -2.49 25.16 14.31
CA ASN A 223 -3.87 24.66 14.36
C ASN A 223 -3.99 23.17 14.75
N LEU A 224 -2.94 22.58 15.35
CA LEU A 224 -2.89 21.15 15.70
C LEU A 224 -4.11 20.66 16.49
N THR A 225 -4.60 21.43 17.46
CA THR A 225 -5.75 21.04 18.30
C THR A 225 -7.00 20.82 17.46
N VAL A 226 -7.30 21.75 16.55
CA VAL A 226 -8.46 21.67 15.66
C VAL A 226 -8.28 20.53 14.66
N LEU A 227 -7.11 20.45 14.03
CA LEU A 227 -6.78 19.40 13.06
C LEU A 227 -6.90 18.01 13.67
N ARG A 228 -6.32 17.78 14.86
CA ARG A 228 -6.39 16.49 15.57
C ARG A 228 -7.82 16.10 15.91
N LYS A 229 -8.65 17.05 16.36
CA LYS A 229 -10.07 16.82 16.64
C LYS A 229 -10.83 16.40 15.37
N LYS A 230 -10.64 17.11 14.26
CA LYS A 230 -11.27 16.75 12.97
C LYS A 230 -10.78 15.39 12.45
N LEU A 231 -9.49 15.08 12.61
CA LEU A 231 -8.88 13.80 12.20
C LEU A 231 -9.50 12.57 12.87
N ILE A 232 -10.00 12.75 14.09
CA ILE A 232 -10.72 11.71 14.85
C ILE A 232 -12.16 11.56 14.33
N GLN A 233 -12.78 12.64 13.84
CA GLN A 233 -14.21 12.69 13.57
C GLN A 233 -14.62 12.43 12.10
N LYS A 234 -13.82 12.79 11.08
CA LYS A 234 -14.44 13.13 9.77
C LYS A 234 -13.83 12.58 8.47
N TYR A 235 -12.71 11.85 8.48
CA TYR A 235 -12.04 11.50 7.20
C TYR A 235 -12.34 10.10 6.65
N SER A 236 -13.55 9.58 6.88
CA SER A 236 -14.00 8.37 6.18
C SER A 236 -14.20 8.61 4.68
N TRP A 237 -14.59 9.83 4.27
CA TRP A 237 -14.83 10.18 2.87
C TRP A 237 -13.57 10.18 2.00
N CYS A 238 -12.37 10.43 2.58
CA CYS A 238 -11.11 10.54 1.83
C CYS A 238 -10.45 9.19 1.45
N ARG A 239 -11.07 8.05 1.78
CA ARG A 239 -10.44 6.71 1.66
C ARG A 239 -10.88 5.89 0.43
N GLY A 240 -11.83 6.37 -0.37
CA GLY A 240 -12.37 5.66 -1.54
C GLY A 240 -11.72 6.08 -2.86
N ASN A 241 -11.75 5.22 -3.89
CA ASN A 241 -11.17 5.47 -5.23
C ASN A 241 -11.72 6.73 -5.94
N SER A 242 -12.83 7.28 -5.47
CA SER A 242 -13.35 8.61 -5.76
C SER A 242 -13.95 9.16 -4.46
N VAL A 243 -13.75 10.45 -4.21
CA VAL A 243 -14.43 11.16 -3.11
C VAL A 243 -15.48 12.01 -3.76
N ARG A 244 -16.75 11.63 -3.62
CA ARG A 244 -17.86 12.43 -4.13
C ARG A 244 -18.26 13.46 -3.09
N LEU A 245 -18.17 14.74 -3.44
CA LEU A 245 -18.68 15.81 -2.60
C LEU A 245 -20.21 15.69 -2.47
N LYS A 246 -20.78 16.32 -1.45
CA LYS A 246 -22.24 16.44 -1.29
C LYS A 246 -22.91 17.11 -2.50
N THR A 247 -22.15 17.93 -3.23
CA THR A 247 -22.55 18.56 -4.50
C THR A 247 -22.64 17.58 -5.68
N GLY A 248 -22.27 16.32 -5.48
CA GLY A 248 -22.29 15.29 -6.51
C GLY A 248 -21.07 15.30 -7.44
N LYS A 249 -20.12 16.23 -7.24
CA LYS A 249 -18.86 16.32 -8.00
C LYS A 249 -17.81 15.36 -7.46
N ASP A 250 -17.03 14.75 -8.36
CA ASP A 250 -15.97 13.81 -7.99
C ASP A 250 -14.64 14.54 -7.81
N LEU A 251 -13.99 14.29 -6.67
CA LEU A 251 -12.62 14.72 -6.42
C LEU A 251 -11.63 13.67 -6.94
N LEU A 252 -10.46 14.15 -7.35
CA LEU A 252 -9.32 13.30 -7.59
C LEU A 252 -8.93 12.53 -6.32
N HIS A 253 -8.72 11.21 -6.44
CA HIS A 253 -8.26 10.42 -5.31
C HIS A 253 -6.82 10.77 -4.90
N MET A 254 -6.55 10.73 -3.59
CA MET A 254 -5.29 11.18 -2.98
C MET A 254 -4.03 10.56 -3.59
N LYS A 255 -4.11 9.31 -4.07
CA LYS A 255 -2.97 8.63 -4.70
C LYS A 255 -2.49 9.34 -5.97
N TYR A 256 -3.35 10.09 -6.65
CA TYR A 256 -3.05 10.73 -7.92
C TYR A 256 -2.30 12.05 -7.74
N PHE A 257 -2.47 12.77 -6.63
CA PHE A 257 -1.59 13.90 -6.30
C PHE A 257 -0.13 13.47 -6.16
N ARG A 258 0.11 12.29 -5.56
CA ARG A 258 1.46 11.71 -5.49
C ARG A 258 2.02 11.36 -6.87
N LYS A 259 1.20 10.85 -7.79
CA LYS A 259 1.63 10.59 -9.17
C LYS A 259 1.94 11.91 -9.89
N TYR A 260 1.07 12.90 -9.70
CA TYR A 260 1.22 14.24 -10.26
C TYR A 260 2.53 14.90 -9.81
N LEU A 261 2.85 14.89 -8.50
CA LEU A 261 4.11 15.43 -8.00
C LEU A 261 5.32 14.77 -8.67
N ARG A 262 5.30 13.44 -8.84
CA ARG A 262 6.38 12.73 -9.54
C ARG A 262 6.51 13.18 -10.99
N THR A 263 5.40 13.33 -11.70
CA THR A 263 5.38 13.83 -13.07
C THR A 263 5.96 15.24 -13.13
N LYS A 264 5.57 16.13 -12.20
CA LYS A 264 6.13 17.48 -12.12
C LYS A 264 7.63 17.47 -11.82
N LEU A 265 8.08 16.67 -10.87
CA LEU A 265 9.52 16.49 -10.61
C LEU A 265 10.27 16.06 -11.87
N ALA A 266 9.71 15.15 -12.67
CA ALA A 266 10.31 14.75 -13.94
C ALA A 266 10.30 15.88 -14.99
N GLU A 267 9.20 16.63 -15.12
CA GLU A 267 9.09 17.79 -16.03
C GLU A 267 10.10 18.90 -15.68
N PHE A 268 10.39 19.10 -14.39
CA PHE A 268 11.40 20.05 -13.90
C PHE A 268 12.81 19.43 -13.80
N GLU A 269 13.04 18.31 -14.48
CA GLU A 269 14.33 17.63 -14.61
C GLU A 269 14.98 17.24 -13.26
N ALA A 270 14.15 16.95 -12.25
CA ALA A 270 14.65 16.44 -10.98
C ALA A 270 15.32 15.08 -11.19
N ASN A 271 16.43 14.85 -10.49
CA ASN A 271 17.09 13.55 -10.54
C ASN A 271 16.12 12.46 -10.08
N ASN A 272 16.02 11.34 -10.81
CA ASN A 272 15.03 10.30 -10.50
C ASN A 272 15.15 9.78 -9.06
N GLU A 273 16.36 9.63 -8.52
CA GLU A 273 16.56 9.19 -7.13
C GLU A 273 16.10 10.26 -6.13
N ASN A 274 16.28 11.56 -6.43
CA ASN A 274 15.71 12.64 -5.62
C ASN A 274 14.18 12.66 -5.71
N ALA A 275 13.62 12.42 -6.90
CA ALA A 275 12.17 12.35 -7.08
C ALA A 275 11.53 11.17 -6.32
N GLU A 276 12.18 10.00 -6.32
CA GLU A 276 11.78 8.86 -5.48
C GLU A 276 11.87 9.20 -3.99
N PHE A 277 12.95 9.88 -3.57
CA PHE A 277 13.17 10.29 -2.19
C PHE A 277 12.12 11.29 -1.69
N ILE A 278 11.85 12.35 -2.46
CA ILE A 278 10.80 13.35 -2.18
C ILE A 278 9.45 12.67 -2.09
N ALA A 279 9.14 11.77 -3.04
CA ALA A 279 7.90 11.03 -3.00
C ALA A 279 7.85 10.00 -1.86
N GLY A 280 8.91 9.72 -1.10
CA GLY A 280 8.89 8.64 -0.09
C GLY A 280 8.67 7.26 -0.72
N ARG A 281 9.39 6.99 -1.82
CA ARG A 281 9.60 5.66 -2.39
C ARG A 281 11.03 5.27 -2.05
N SER A 282 11.20 4.12 -1.41
CA SER A 282 12.52 3.60 -1.06
C SER A 282 13.33 3.40 -2.34
N SER A 283 14.52 4.01 -2.46
CA SER A 283 15.54 3.47 -3.35
C SER A 283 15.91 2.08 -2.82
N SER A 284 16.04 1.09 -3.71
CA SER A 284 16.38 -0.29 -3.37
C SER A 284 17.75 -0.43 -2.69
N ASN A 285 18.58 0.61 -2.77
CA ASN A 285 19.93 0.65 -2.24
C ASN A 285 19.95 1.61 -1.06
N GLY A 286 20.09 1.06 0.15
CA GLY A 286 20.11 1.83 1.40
C GLY A 286 21.07 3.02 1.32
N VAL A 287 20.56 4.21 1.61
CA VAL A 287 21.34 5.45 1.58
C VAL A 287 22.13 5.55 2.88
N GLY A 288 23.46 5.55 2.80
CA GLY A 288 24.34 5.77 3.97
C GLY A 288 24.18 7.18 4.56
N TRP A 289 24.62 7.38 5.80
CA TRP A 289 24.35 8.60 6.59
C TRP A 289 24.92 9.89 5.94
N THR A 290 26.14 9.86 5.42
CA THR A 290 26.77 11.00 4.70
C THR A 290 26.02 11.35 3.42
N HIS A 291 25.57 10.33 2.68
CA HIS A 291 24.76 10.49 1.49
C HIS A 291 23.38 11.07 1.80
N TYR A 292 22.87 10.89 3.02
CA TYR A 292 21.54 11.37 3.40
C TYR A 292 21.46 12.89 3.55
N ARG A 293 22.49 13.53 4.12
CA ARG A 293 22.56 15.00 4.23
C ARG A 293 22.68 15.64 2.86
N GLU A 294 23.55 15.11 2.00
CA GLU A 294 23.71 15.57 0.62
C GLU A 294 22.41 15.37 -0.17
N LYS A 295 21.75 14.22 0.03
CA LYS A 295 20.45 13.92 -0.59
C LYS A 295 19.41 14.96 -0.21
N LYS A 296 19.26 15.25 1.09
CA LYS A 296 18.34 16.25 1.61
C LYS A 296 18.56 17.64 0.97
N LEU A 297 19.82 18.09 0.88
CA LEU A 297 20.12 19.40 0.27
C LEU A 297 19.85 19.41 -1.24
N SER A 298 20.13 18.32 -1.94
CA SER A 298 19.83 18.18 -3.37
C SER A 298 18.33 18.16 -3.65
N THR A 299 17.57 17.39 -2.86
CA THR A 299 16.12 17.27 -3.00
C THR A 299 15.41 18.56 -2.64
N LEU A 300 15.92 19.33 -1.67
CA LEU A 300 15.41 20.65 -1.35
C LEU A 300 15.48 21.61 -2.54
N ARG A 301 16.62 21.67 -3.23
CA ARG A 301 16.81 22.52 -4.42
C ARG A 301 15.88 22.12 -5.56
N GLU A 302 15.75 20.83 -5.83
CA GLU A 302 14.88 20.35 -6.91
C GLU A 302 13.40 20.51 -6.58
N PHE A 303 13.02 20.28 -5.33
CA PHE A 303 11.66 20.52 -4.87
C PHE A 303 11.28 21.99 -4.98
N GLY A 304 12.21 22.92 -4.69
CA GLY A 304 12.00 24.36 -4.87
C GLY A 304 11.50 24.75 -6.26
N LYS A 305 12.02 24.12 -7.32
CA LYS A 305 11.56 24.38 -8.71
C LYS A 305 10.09 23.99 -8.91
N VAL A 306 9.72 22.81 -8.41
CA VAL A 306 8.34 22.29 -8.51
C VAL A 306 7.39 23.08 -7.61
N TYR A 307 7.90 23.53 -6.48
CA TYR A 307 7.17 24.35 -5.52
C TYR A 307 6.74 25.69 -6.12
N ASP A 308 7.62 26.39 -6.83
CA ASP A 308 7.28 27.68 -7.45
C ASP A 308 6.07 27.52 -8.38
N PHE A 309 6.06 26.45 -9.18
CA PHE A 309 4.93 26.08 -10.02
C PHE A 309 3.65 25.80 -9.21
N TYR A 310 3.72 25.05 -8.11
CA TYR A 310 2.55 24.78 -7.28
C TYR A 310 1.94 26.06 -6.71
N CYS A 311 2.78 27.01 -6.28
CA CYS A 311 2.31 28.28 -5.76
C CYS A 311 1.61 29.09 -6.85
N THR A 312 2.27 29.31 -8.00
CA THR A 312 1.74 30.19 -9.04
C THR A 312 0.54 29.59 -9.77
N GLU A 313 0.58 28.30 -10.08
CA GLU A 313 -0.41 27.65 -10.97
C GLU A 313 -1.54 26.95 -10.23
N ILE A 314 -1.37 26.65 -8.93
CA ILE A 314 -2.37 25.91 -8.16
C ILE A 314 -2.87 26.73 -6.96
N PHE A 315 -2.01 27.01 -5.98
CA PHE A 315 -2.49 27.53 -4.71
C PHE A 315 -2.88 29.00 -4.78
N ASP A 316 -2.07 29.86 -5.42
CA ASP A 316 -2.43 31.26 -5.63
C ASP A 316 -3.72 31.40 -6.43
N VAL A 317 -3.93 30.52 -7.42
CA VAL A 317 -5.14 30.55 -8.26
C VAL A 317 -6.39 30.19 -7.44
N VAL A 318 -6.26 29.23 -6.51
CA VAL A 318 -7.35 28.80 -5.63
C VAL A 318 -7.63 29.83 -4.55
N GLU A 319 -6.59 30.42 -3.94
CA GLU A 319 -6.70 31.30 -2.76
C GLU A 319 -7.00 32.77 -3.11
N LYS A 320 -6.83 33.20 -4.37
CA LYS A 320 -7.14 34.58 -4.82
C LYS A 320 -8.59 34.80 -5.27
N LYS A 321 -9.41 33.75 -5.30
CA LYS A 321 -10.86 33.81 -5.56
C LYS A 321 -11.64 33.79 -4.25
#